data_AF-A0A953EX54-F1
#
_entry.id   AF-A0A953EX54-F1
#
_cell.length_a   1.000
_cell.length_b   1.000
_cell.length_c   1.000
_cell.angle_alpha   90.00
_cell.angle_beta   90.00
_cell.angle_gamma   90.00
#
_symmetry.space_group_name_H-M   'P 1'
#
loop_
_entity.id
_entity.type
_entity.pdbx_description
1 polymer ?
#
loop_
_entity_poly.entity_id
_entity_poly.type
_entity_poly.pdbx_seq_one_letter_code
_entity_poly.pdbx_strand_id
1 'polypeptide(L)'
;MTFGKFALSLGATLALVASSAHAAAVSYTIDASQSSLVLGGSLITYPLTEQQPGSLVASYSGALSGDLTGGTLTFSGGNTIVGAIHPLGPFNPVSGNTGTDVYGFNASTFIQAALYNIQLDFVGGTVQNGVVPSTLDIGFIEDGNGDGVGGYRSNLGSGDLTGSQLNLTNLPASLTTNGNIETVIIPIFSDNPVESNNTPIGSLTLTGQIVATRVIPEPGTLVLASVGGAFVALTYWRRRRA
;
A
#
# COMPACT_ATOMS: atom_id res chain seq x y z
N MET A 1 -46.83 65.08 -3.77
CA MET A 1 -46.78 64.07 -4.86
C MET A 1 -45.43 64.18 -5.55
N THR A 2 -44.76 63.03 -5.76
CA THR A 2 -43.66 62.69 -6.71
C THR A 2 -42.45 62.02 -6.02
N PHE A 3 -42.42 60.69 -6.13
CA PHE A 3 -41.32 59.70 -6.25
C PHE A 3 -40.08 59.67 -5.34
N GLY A 4 -39.78 58.45 -4.87
CA GLY A 4 -38.44 58.03 -4.43
C GLY A 4 -38.39 56.57 -3.96
N LYS A 5 -38.45 55.61 -4.89
CA LYS A 5 -38.20 54.17 -4.64
C LYS A 5 -36.71 53.96 -4.32
N PHE A 6 -36.39 53.18 -3.29
CA PHE A 6 -35.13 52.43 -3.22
C PHE A 6 -35.40 51.04 -2.64
N ALA A 7 -35.48 50.07 -3.55
CA ALA A 7 -35.31 48.66 -3.24
C ALA A 7 -33.80 48.37 -3.25
N LEU A 8 -33.29 47.66 -2.25
CA LEU A 8 -31.98 47.02 -2.35
C LEU A 8 -32.11 45.56 -1.90
N SER A 9 -32.08 44.70 -2.92
CA SER A 9 -32.09 43.26 -2.87
C SER A 9 -30.91 42.72 -2.06
N LEU A 10 -31.18 41.98 -0.99
CA LEU A 10 -30.18 41.20 -0.26
C LEU A 10 -29.99 39.85 -0.97
N GLY A 11 -29.33 39.88 -2.13
CA GLY A 11 -28.86 38.69 -2.83
C GLY A 11 -27.53 38.26 -2.22
N ALA A 12 -27.57 37.41 -1.19
CA ALA A 12 -26.37 36.75 -0.67
C ALA A 12 -25.96 35.63 -1.64
N THR A 13 -24.97 35.92 -2.48
CA THR A 13 -24.28 34.95 -3.34
C THR A 13 -23.55 33.94 -2.44
N LEU A 14 -24.19 32.80 -2.17
CA LEU A 14 -23.53 31.61 -1.66
C LEU A 14 -22.66 31.07 -2.81
N ALA A 15 -21.42 31.53 -2.90
CA ALA A 15 -20.44 30.93 -3.79
C ALA A 15 -20.11 29.54 -3.23
N LEU A 16 -20.88 28.53 -3.64
CA LEU A 16 -20.44 27.14 -3.55
C LEU A 16 -19.14 27.06 -4.32
N VAL A 17 -18.02 27.04 -3.60
CA VAL A 17 -16.76 26.60 -4.14
C VAL A 17 -16.97 25.12 -4.46
N ALA A 18 -17.38 24.84 -5.70
CA ALA A 18 -17.34 23.50 -6.25
C ALA A 18 -15.87 23.12 -6.29
N SER A 19 -15.39 22.50 -5.21
CA SER A 19 -14.09 21.86 -5.19
C SER A 19 -14.15 20.75 -6.22
N SER A 20 -13.60 21.00 -7.41
CA SER A 20 -13.34 19.97 -8.39
C SER A 20 -12.65 18.82 -7.67
N ALA A 21 -13.29 17.66 -7.61
CA ALA A 21 -12.71 16.46 -7.03
C ALA A 21 -11.59 15.98 -7.96
N HIS A 22 -10.43 16.62 -7.88
CA HIS A 22 -9.23 16.15 -8.54
C HIS A 22 -8.64 15.02 -7.72
N ALA A 23 -8.26 13.95 -8.42
CA ALA A 23 -7.37 12.95 -7.87
C ALA A 23 -6.08 13.63 -7.42
N ALA A 24 -5.77 13.51 -6.13
CA ALA A 24 -4.49 13.97 -5.59
C ALA A 24 -3.54 12.78 -5.60
N ALA A 25 -2.39 12.91 -6.26
CA ALA A 25 -1.32 11.94 -6.11
C ALA A 25 -0.76 12.01 -4.68
N VAL A 26 -0.68 10.87 -4.02
CA VAL A 26 -0.27 10.76 -2.61
C VAL A 26 0.76 9.65 -2.44
N SER A 27 1.65 9.82 -1.47
CA SER A 27 2.61 8.79 -1.08
C SER A 27 2.54 8.53 0.41
N TYR A 28 2.62 7.25 0.78
CA TYR A 28 2.66 6.78 2.16
C TYR A 28 3.97 6.04 2.41
N THR A 29 4.50 6.16 3.61
CA THR A 29 5.64 5.39 4.10
C THR A 29 5.12 4.19 4.89
N ILE A 30 5.57 2.99 4.52
CA ILE A 30 5.21 1.75 5.19
C ILE A 30 5.90 1.67 6.56
N ASP A 31 5.14 1.42 7.60
CA ASP A 31 5.65 1.17 8.95
C ASP A 31 5.99 -0.32 9.10
N ALA A 32 7.30 -0.62 9.08
CA ALA A 32 7.80 -2.00 9.18
C ALA A 32 7.52 -2.68 10.52
N SER A 33 7.24 -1.91 11.58
CA SER A 33 6.88 -2.48 12.89
C SER A 33 5.43 -2.97 12.94
N GLN A 34 4.59 -2.49 12.01
CA GLN A 34 3.17 -2.84 11.93
C GLN A 34 2.80 -3.60 10.65
N SER A 35 3.73 -3.70 9.71
CA SER A 35 3.57 -4.38 8.43
C SER A 35 4.29 -5.73 8.45
N SER A 36 3.52 -6.81 8.52
CA SER A 36 4.06 -8.16 8.53
C SER A 36 3.17 -9.11 7.76
N LEU A 37 3.80 -10.00 7.00
CA LEU A 37 3.15 -11.09 6.31
C LEU A 37 3.73 -12.42 6.79
N VAL A 38 2.86 -13.42 6.82
CA VAL A 38 3.17 -14.81 7.12
C VAL A 38 3.11 -15.59 5.81
N LEU A 39 4.18 -16.31 5.51
CA LEU A 39 4.26 -17.27 4.42
C LEU A 39 3.59 -18.58 4.84
N GLY A 40 2.72 -19.10 3.99
CA GLY A 40 2.07 -20.39 4.15
C GLY A 40 1.89 -21.12 2.82
N GLY A 41 1.02 -22.13 2.82
CA GLY A 41 0.69 -22.92 1.64
C GLY A 41 1.29 -24.33 1.68
N SER A 42 1.58 -24.90 0.52
CA SER A 42 2.09 -26.26 0.38
C SER A 42 2.92 -26.46 -0.87
N LEU A 43 3.84 -27.43 -0.84
CA LEU A 43 4.58 -27.91 -2.01
C LEU A 43 4.54 -29.43 -2.06
N ILE A 44 4.21 -29.97 -3.24
CA ILE A 44 4.04 -31.39 -3.54
C ILE A 44 3.17 -32.05 -2.47
N THR A 45 2.02 -31.42 -2.15
CA THR A 45 1.06 -31.81 -1.12
C THR A 45 1.53 -31.73 0.34
N TYR A 46 2.77 -31.32 0.60
CA TYR A 46 3.25 -31.10 1.97
C TYR A 46 3.07 -29.64 2.40
N PRO A 47 2.49 -29.37 3.58
CA PRO A 47 2.34 -28.01 4.09
C PRO A 47 3.69 -27.39 4.41
N LEU A 48 3.79 -26.08 4.25
CA LEU A 48 5.00 -25.36 4.67
C LEU A 48 5.10 -25.33 6.20
N THR A 49 6.30 -25.55 6.69
CA THR A 49 6.67 -25.47 8.10
C THR A 49 7.92 -24.62 8.24
N GLU A 50 8.12 -24.06 9.43
CA GLU A 50 9.29 -23.25 9.72
C GLU A 50 10.59 -24.06 9.62
N GLN A 51 11.64 -23.48 9.04
CA GLN A 51 13.01 -23.97 9.21
C GLN A 51 13.52 -23.69 10.61
N GLN A 52 13.15 -22.54 11.14
CA GLN A 52 13.44 -22.10 12.51
C GLN A 52 12.24 -21.29 13.02
N PRO A 53 11.96 -21.29 14.33
CA PRO A 53 10.83 -20.53 14.88
C PRO A 53 10.78 -19.09 14.38
N GLY A 54 9.66 -18.70 13.74
CA GLY A 54 9.45 -17.39 13.14
C GLY A 54 9.92 -17.23 11.69
N SER A 55 10.59 -18.22 11.08
CA SER A 55 11.14 -18.10 9.72
C SER A 55 10.09 -17.99 8.60
N LEU A 56 8.82 -18.20 8.93
CA LEU A 56 7.67 -17.97 8.04
C LEU A 56 7.10 -16.55 8.16
N VAL A 57 7.67 -15.66 8.97
CA VAL A 57 7.14 -14.32 9.21
C VAL A 57 8.18 -13.29 8.79
N ALA A 58 7.78 -12.30 7.97
CA ALA A 58 8.64 -11.20 7.61
C ALA A 58 7.95 -9.85 7.86
N SER A 59 8.76 -8.83 8.15
CA SER A 59 8.33 -7.44 8.14
C SER A 59 8.52 -6.82 6.76
N TYR A 60 7.72 -5.80 6.45
CA TYR A 60 7.74 -5.12 5.16
C TYR A 60 7.90 -3.62 5.31
N SER A 61 8.64 -3.01 4.40
CA SER A 61 8.91 -1.57 4.40
C SER A 61 8.81 -0.99 2.99
N GLY A 62 9.02 0.32 2.87
CA GLY A 62 9.06 1.02 1.59
C GLY A 62 7.94 2.04 1.46
N ALA A 63 7.41 2.19 0.24
CA ALA A 63 6.48 3.26 -0.08
C ALA A 63 5.30 2.76 -0.90
N LEU A 64 4.14 3.34 -0.60
CA LEU A 64 2.93 3.21 -1.40
C LEU A 64 2.69 4.53 -2.12
N SER A 65 2.24 4.47 -3.37
CA SER A 65 1.83 5.62 -4.17
C SER A 65 0.51 5.35 -4.86
N GLY A 66 -0.36 6.34 -4.86
CA GLY A 66 -1.64 6.22 -5.55
C GLY A 66 -2.38 7.55 -5.65
N ASP A 67 -3.54 7.49 -6.28
CA ASP A 67 -4.43 8.62 -6.48
C ASP A 67 -5.57 8.58 -5.46
N LEU A 68 -5.62 9.57 -4.56
CA LEU A 68 -6.68 9.72 -3.58
C LEU A 68 -7.79 10.63 -4.12
N THR A 69 -8.98 10.06 -4.31
CA THR A 69 -10.17 10.80 -4.76
C THR A 69 -11.37 10.40 -3.91
N GLY A 70 -12.02 11.36 -3.26
CA GLY A 70 -13.27 11.10 -2.53
C GLY A 70 -13.17 10.05 -1.41
N GLY A 71 -12.00 9.89 -0.80
CA GLY A 71 -11.75 8.87 0.24
C GLY A 71 -11.43 7.48 -0.29
N THR A 72 -11.20 7.35 -1.60
CA THR A 72 -10.74 6.12 -2.24
C THR A 72 -9.32 6.32 -2.74
N LEU A 73 -8.39 5.49 -2.27
CA LEU A 73 -7.01 5.42 -2.76
C LEU A 73 -6.96 4.41 -3.91
N THR A 74 -6.52 4.85 -5.08
CA THR A 74 -6.38 4.00 -6.28
C THR A 74 -4.91 3.77 -6.57
N PHE A 75 -4.51 2.51 -6.72
CA PHE A 75 -3.16 2.12 -7.12
C PHE A 75 -3.11 1.91 -8.64
N SER A 76 -1.96 2.26 -9.22
CA SER A 76 -1.66 2.09 -10.65
C SER A 76 -0.32 1.39 -10.87
N GLY A 77 0.16 0.65 -9.86
CA GLY A 77 1.50 0.06 -9.81
C GLY A 77 2.60 1.07 -9.47
N GLY A 78 3.84 0.57 -9.45
CA GLY A 78 5.04 1.34 -9.12
C GLY A 78 5.30 1.53 -7.62
N ASN A 79 4.57 0.81 -6.77
CA ASN A 79 4.86 0.75 -5.35
C ASN A 79 6.13 -0.07 -5.12
N THR A 80 6.78 0.11 -3.98
CA THR A 80 7.96 -0.69 -3.62
C THR A 80 7.78 -1.17 -2.20
N ILE A 81 7.25 -2.39 -2.05
CA ILE A 81 6.97 -3.02 -0.77
C ILE A 81 8.04 -4.11 -0.55
N VAL A 82 9.06 -3.80 0.22
CA VAL A 82 10.26 -4.63 0.36
C VAL A 82 10.18 -5.48 1.62
N GLY A 83 10.32 -6.80 1.47
CA GLY A 83 10.47 -7.73 2.58
C GLY A 83 11.83 -7.53 3.24
N ALA A 84 11.84 -7.36 4.56
CA ALA A 84 13.07 -7.21 5.32
C ALA A 84 13.89 -8.50 5.31
N ILE A 85 15.22 -8.35 5.29
CA ILE A 85 16.13 -9.48 5.52
C ILE A 85 15.84 -10.04 6.90
N HIS A 86 15.61 -11.35 6.96
CA HIS A 86 15.20 -12.01 8.18
C HIS A 86 16.38 -12.12 9.16
N PRO A 87 16.24 -11.71 10.43
CA PRO A 87 17.35 -11.66 11.39
C PRO A 87 17.90 -13.03 11.77
N LEU A 88 17.10 -14.10 11.60
CA LEU A 88 17.52 -15.49 11.83
C LEU A 88 18.20 -16.15 10.61
N GLY A 89 18.25 -15.46 9.47
CA GLY A 89 18.92 -15.98 8.28
C GLY A 89 20.44 -16.14 8.47
N PRO A 90 21.13 -16.81 7.55
CA PRO A 90 20.59 -17.34 6.30
C PRO A 90 19.80 -18.63 6.49
N PHE A 91 18.68 -18.73 5.79
CA PHE A 91 17.89 -19.94 5.65
C PHE A 91 18.40 -20.68 4.43
N ASN A 92 19.39 -21.55 4.62
CA ASN A 92 20.17 -22.06 3.51
C ASN A 92 19.83 -23.51 3.20
N PRO A 93 19.04 -23.80 2.16
CA PRO A 93 18.73 -25.18 1.78
C PRO A 93 19.92 -25.88 1.10
N VAL A 94 20.96 -25.14 0.69
CA VAL A 94 22.18 -25.65 0.05
C VAL A 94 23.39 -24.86 0.57
N SER A 95 24.52 -25.51 0.88
CA SER A 95 25.70 -24.81 1.42
C SER A 95 26.23 -23.72 0.47
N GLY A 96 26.42 -22.49 0.96
CA GLY A 96 27.18 -21.45 0.26
C GLY A 96 26.44 -20.12 0.01
N ASN A 97 25.15 -20.02 0.32
CA ASN A 97 24.40 -18.76 0.13
C ASN A 97 24.57 -17.73 1.26
N THR A 98 24.52 -16.45 0.92
CA THR A 98 24.75 -15.30 1.83
C THR A 98 23.46 -14.50 2.05
N GLY A 99 22.81 -14.71 3.19
CA GLY A 99 22.18 -13.69 4.05
C GLY A 99 21.08 -12.75 3.55
N THR A 100 20.45 -12.96 2.39
CA THR A 100 19.36 -12.07 1.89
C THR A 100 17.96 -12.67 2.00
N ASP A 101 17.82 -13.73 2.80
CA ASP A 101 16.57 -14.47 2.92
C ASP A 101 15.54 -13.67 3.72
N VAL A 102 14.33 -13.55 3.16
CA VAL A 102 13.15 -12.95 3.79
C VAL A 102 12.34 -14.03 4.52
N TYR A 103 12.28 -15.24 3.97
CA TYR A 103 11.60 -16.40 4.57
C TYR A 103 12.45 -17.66 4.46
N GLY A 104 12.30 -18.56 5.42
CA GLY A 104 12.87 -19.91 5.40
C GLY A 104 11.80 -20.94 5.75
N PHE A 105 11.71 -22.01 4.97
CA PHE A 105 10.67 -23.01 5.17
C PHE A 105 11.06 -24.42 4.72
N ASN A 106 10.40 -25.40 5.32
CA ASN A 106 10.46 -26.81 4.96
C ASN A 106 9.07 -27.22 4.47
N ALA A 107 8.98 -27.87 3.31
CA ALA A 107 7.77 -28.61 2.94
C ALA A 107 7.89 -30.07 3.43
N SER A 108 9.08 -30.65 3.40
CA SER A 108 9.34 -31.97 4.00
C SER A 108 10.77 -32.03 4.54
N THR A 109 11.16 -33.17 5.12
CA THR A 109 12.57 -33.40 5.50
C THR A 109 13.54 -33.33 4.31
N PHE A 110 13.03 -33.47 3.08
CA PHE A 110 13.81 -33.45 1.85
C PHE A 110 13.55 -32.20 0.99
N ILE A 111 12.68 -31.28 1.42
CA ILE A 111 12.37 -30.07 0.66
C ILE A 111 12.54 -28.90 1.62
N GLN A 112 13.70 -28.27 1.52
CA GLN A 112 14.04 -27.06 2.26
C GLN A 112 14.18 -25.94 1.25
N ALA A 113 13.63 -24.78 1.55
CA ALA A 113 13.71 -23.63 0.68
C ALA A 113 13.73 -22.31 1.45
N ALA A 114 14.20 -21.26 0.80
CA ALA A 114 14.14 -19.91 1.30
C ALA A 114 13.70 -18.96 0.20
N LEU A 115 12.95 -17.93 0.59
CA LEU A 115 12.60 -16.83 -0.28
C LEU A 115 13.54 -15.66 -0.03
N TYR A 116 14.10 -15.06 -1.08
CA TYR A 116 15.08 -13.98 -0.97
C TYR A 116 14.65 -12.76 -1.77
N ASN A 117 15.13 -11.58 -1.36
CA ASN A 117 14.93 -10.29 -2.03
C ASN A 117 13.45 -9.99 -2.40
N ILE A 118 12.49 -10.40 -1.58
CA ILE A 118 11.06 -10.23 -1.87
C ILE A 118 10.71 -8.74 -2.01
N GLN A 119 10.16 -8.37 -3.16
CA GLN A 119 9.55 -7.07 -3.39
C GLN A 119 8.18 -7.25 -4.01
N LEU A 120 7.19 -6.55 -3.46
CA LEU A 120 5.81 -6.56 -3.91
C LEU A 120 5.41 -5.19 -4.46
N ASP A 121 4.44 -5.21 -5.36
CA ASP A 121 3.75 -4.03 -5.90
C ASP A 121 2.23 -4.22 -5.78
N PHE A 122 1.51 -3.15 -5.45
CA PHE A 122 0.08 -3.08 -5.69
C PHE A 122 -0.14 -2.59 -7.12
N VAL A 123 -0.17 -3.56 -8.05
CA VAL A 123 -0.20 -3.34 -9.51
C VAL A 123 -1.45 -2.57 -9.93
N GLY A 124 -2.54 -2.73 -9.19
CA GLY A 124 -3.78 -1.99 -9.42
C GLY A 124 -4.82 -2.23 -8.33
N GLY A 125 -5.93 -1.51 -8.44
CA GLY A 125 -7.09 -1.66 -7.55
C GLY A 125 -7.26 -0.51 -6.57
N THR A 126 -8.20 -0.67 -5.64
CA THR A 126 -8.59 0.42 -4.74
C THR A 126 -8.66 -0.01 -3.28
N VAL A 127 -8.38 0.95 -2.41
CA VAL A 127 -8.55 0.84 -0.96
C VAL A 127 -9.45 1.99 -0.48
N GLN A 128 -10.43 1.64 0.35
CA GLN A 128 -11.34 2.59 0.97
C GLN A 128 -11.62 2.13 2.41
N ASN A 129 -11.84 3.09 3.30
CA ASN A 129 -12.13 2.82 4.70
C ASN A 129 -13.37 1.93 4.88
N GLY A 130 -13.21 0.81 5.59
CA GLY A 130 -14.28 -0.12 5.90
C GLY A 130 -14.71 -1.01 4.73
N VAL A 131 -13.99 -0.99 3.61
CA VAL A 131 -14.32 -1.76 2.40
C VAL A 131 -13.28 -2.85 2.16
N VAL A 132 -13.73 -4.03 1.77
CA VAL A 132 -12.85 -5.14 1.36
C VAL A 132 -12.18 -4.77 0.03
N PRO A 133 -10.84 -4.77 -0.08
CA PRO A 133 -10.12 -4.36 -1.28
C PRO A 133 -10.11 -5.46 -2.36
N SER A 134 -11.30 -5.88 -2.82
CA SER A 134 -11.47 -7.05 -3.71
C SER A 134 -10.98 -6.85 -5.15
N THR A 135 -10.51 -5.66 -5.49
CA THR A 135 -9.91 -5.33 -6.79
C THR A 135 -8.40 -5.12 -6.72
N LEU A 136 -7.83 -5.19 -5.50
CA LEU A 136 -6.41 -4.98 -5.28
C LEU A 136 -5.62 -6.14 -5.86
N ASP A 137 -4.72 -5.87 -6.78
CA ASP A 137 -3.82 -6.84 -7.38
C ASP A 137 -2.42 -6.70 -6.78
N ILE A 138 -1.81 -7.81 -6.38
CA ILE A 138 -0.51 -7.88 -5.71
C ILE A 138 0.45 -8.61 -6.64
N GLY A 139 1.48 -7.92 -7.11
CA GLY A 139 2.52 -8.46 -7.97
C GLY A 139 3.85 -8.63 -7.25
N PHE A 140 4.65 -9.61 -7.70
CA PHE A 140 6.07 -9.63 -7.42
C PHE A 140 6.79 -8.72 -8.42
N ILE A 141 7.69 -7.86 -7.92
CA ILE A 141 8.50 -7.00 -8.80
C ILE A 141 9.66 -7.83 -9.34
N GLU A 142 9.75 -7.94 -10.66
CA GLU A 142 10.89 -8.56 -11.35
C GLU A 142 11.98 -7.50 -11.61
N ASP A 143 13.25 -7.85 -11.44
CA ASP A 143 14.37 -6.98 -11.85
C ASP A 143 14.79 -7.17 -13.32
N GLY A 144 14.20 -8.16 -14.01
CA GLY A 144 14.46 -8.47 -15.42
C GLY A 144 15.89 -8.94 -15.72
N ASN A 145 16.72 -9.18 -14.69
CA ASN A 145 18.15 -9.52 -14.85
C ASN A 145 18.48 -10.97 -14.49
N GLY A 146 17.50 -11.76 -14.04
CA GLY A 146 17.69 -13.17 -13.68
C GLY A 146 18.64 -13.38 -12.48
N ASP A 147 18.88 -12.33 -11.69
CA ASP A 147 19.79 -12.36 -10.54
C ASP A 147 19.33 -11.51 -9.34
N GLY A 148 18.01 -11.44 -9.10
CA GLY A 148 17.52 -11.42 -7.73
C GLY A 148 16.74 -10.20 -7.24
N VAL A 149 15.51 -10.06 -7.70
CA VAL A 149 14.42 -9.52 -6.89
C VAL A 149 13.29 -10.53 -6.86
N GLY A 150 13.00 -11.06 -5.67
CA GLY A 150 11.93 -12.03 -5.43
C GLY A 150 12.20 -13.40 -6.04
N GLY A 151 12.77 -14.33 -5.29
CA GLY A 151 12.96 -15.69 -5.77
C GLY A 151 12.94 -16.72 -4.65
N TYR A 152 12.88 -17.99 -5.04
CA TYR A 152 13.08 -19.11 -4.14
C TYR A 152 14.38 -19.85 -4.47
N ARG A 153 15.06 -20.30 -3.42
CA ARG A 153 16.15 -21.28 -3.51
C ARG A 153 15.72 -22.50 -2.73
N SER A 154 16.02 -23.67 -3.25
CA SER A 154 15.74 -24.95 -2.60
C SER A 154 16.85 -25.95 -2.90
N ASN A 155 16.87 -27.05 -2.16
CA ASN A 155 17.74 -28.18 -2.49
C ASN A 155 17.33 -28.93 -3.77
N LEU A 156 16.22 -28.53 -4.41
CA LEU A 156 15.74 -29.05 -5.68
C LEU A 156 16.01 -28.11 -6.86
N GLY A 157 16.47 -26.87 -6.61
CA GLY A 157 16.68 -25.84 -7.62
C GLY A 157 16.28 -24.45 -7.14
N SER A 158 16.34 -23.47 -8.04
CA SER A 158 15.99 -22.07 -7.79
C SER A 158 15.14 -21.50 -8.93
N GLY A 159 14.39 -20.45 -8.63
CA GLY A 159 13.63 -19.70 -9.63
C GLY A 159 13.10 -18.38 -9.06
N ASP A 160 12.60 -17.53 -9.96
CA ASP A 160 12.03 -16.24 -9.61
C ASP A 160 10.54 -16.37 -9.27
N LEU A 161 10.06 -15.48 -8.40
CA LEU A 161 8.64 -15.30 -8.13
C LEU A 161 8.13 -14.21 -9.07
N THR A 162 7.13 -14.55 -9.87
CA THR A 162 6.65 -13.68 -10.95
C THR A 162 5.14 -13.59 -10.98
N GLY A 163 4.64 -12.59 -11.71
CA GLY A 163 3.22 -12.38 -11.92
C GLY A 163 2.51 -11.64 -10.79
N SER A 164 1.19 -11.51 -10.94
CA SER A 164 0.30 -10.86 -9.98
C SER A 164 -0.91 -11.72 -9.66
N GLN A 165 -1.42 -11.55 -8.45
CA GLN A 165 -2.59 -12.24 -7.93
C GLN A 165 -3.50 -11.27 -7.19
N LEU A 166 -4.80 -11.47 -7.36
CA LEU A 166 -5.80 -10.71 -6.63
C LEU A 166 -5.64 -10.91 -5.12
N ASN A 167 -5.82 -9.84 -4.35
CA ASN A 167 -5.95 -9.92 -2.90
C ASN A 167 -7.30 -10.57 -2.57
N LEU A 168 -7.25 -11.79 -2.06
CA LEU A 168 -8.40 -12.62 -1.70
C LEU A 168 -8.89 -12.38 -0.27
N THR A 169 -8.35 -11.38 0.42
CA THR A 169 -8.77 -11.05 1.79
C THR A 169 -10.28 -10.76 1.84
N ASN A 170 -10.93 -11.20 2.91
CA ASN A 170 -12.32 -10.83 3.24
C ASN A 170 -12.38 -9.74 4.33
N LEU A 171 -11.23 -9.26 4.79
CA LEU A 171 -11.13 -8.24 5.82
C LEU A 171 -11.21 -6.84 5.18
N PRO A 172 -11.93 -5.89 5.80
CA PRO A 172 -11.97 -4.53 5.31
C PRO A 172 -10.62 -3.84 5.50
N ALA A 173 -10.23 -3.01 4.53
CA ALA A 173 -9.13 -2.08 4.69
C ALA A 173 -9.55 -0.87 5.54
N SER A 174 -8.57 -0.15 6.09
CA SER A 174 -8.76 1.10 6.81
C SER A 174 -8.04 2.23 6.09
N LEU A 175 -8.71 3.37 5.94
CA LEU A 175 -8.10 4.62 5.48
C LEU A 175 -8.64 5.74 6.36
N THR A 176 -7.83 6.17 7.32
CA THR A 176 -8.29 7.05 8.40
C THR A 176 -7.31 8.18 8.65
N THR A 177 -7.82 9.32 9.08
CA THR A 177 -7.01 10.48 9.43
C THR A 177 -7.18 10.79 10.91
N ASN A 178 -6.07 10.88 11.63
CA ASN A 178 -6.02 11.34 13.02
C ASN A 178 -5.09 12.55 13.11
N GLY A 179 -5.66 13.73 13.35
CA GLY A 179 -4.93 14.98 13.26
C GLY A 179 -4.39 15.23 11.85
N ASN A 180 -3.07 15.34 11.74
CA ASN A 180 -2.36 15.54 10.47
C ASN A 180 -1.75 14.24 9.91
N ILE A 181 -2.06 13.07 10.48
CA ILE A 181 -1.56 11.78 9.99
C ILE A 181 -2.71 11.00 9.38
N GLU A 182 -2.56 10.62 8.11
CA GLU A 182 -3.43 9.64 7.47
C GLU A 182 -2.75 8.28 7.47
N THR A 183 -3.49 7.26 7.88
CA THR A 183 -3.04 5.87 8.00
C THR A 183 -3.88 5.00 7.08
N VAL A 184 -3.20 4.20 6.27
CA VAL A 184 -3.80 3.14 5.46
C VAL A 184 -3.39 1.78 6.01
N ILE A 185 -4.36 0.90 6.26
CA ILE A 185 -4.15 -0.49 6.69
C ILE A 185 -4.79 -1.39 5.65
N ILE A 186 -3.99 -2.22 5.01
CA ILE A 186 -4.40 -3.11 3.92
C ILE A 186 -4.19 -4.55 4.39
N PRO A 187 -5.25 -5.29 4.72
CA PRO A 187 -5.12 -6.71 4.98
C PRO A 187 -4.77 -7.43 3.68
N ILE A 188 -3.91 -8.43 3.77
CA ILE A 188 -3.40 -9.19 2.64
C ILE A 188 -3.74 -10.66 2.84
N PHE A 189 -4.33 -11.25 1.80
CA PHE A 189 -4.35 -12.69 1.59
C PHE A 189 -4.13 -12.93 0.10
N SER A 190 -2.98 -13.45 -0.27
CA SER A 190 -2.63 -13.81 -1.65
C SER A 190 -2.34 -15.30 -1.70
N ASP A 191 -2.86 -16.00 -2.71
CA ASP A 191 -2.61 -17.43 -2.96
C ASP A 191 -1.91 -17.56 -4.31
N ASN A 192 -0.59 -17.78 -4.28
CA ASN A 192 0.24 -17.80 -5.46
C ASN A 192 0.47 -19.26 -5.87
N PRO A 193 -0.09 -19.71 -7.00
CA PRO A 193 0.13 -21.08 -7.46
C PRO A 193 1.61 -21.31 -7.77
N VAL A 194 2.12 -22.48 -7.41
CA VAL A 194 3.46 -22.93 -7.78
C VAL A 194 3.32 -24.04 -8.79
N GLU A 195 3.97 -23.87 -9.95
CA GLU A 195 3.93 -24.84 -11.04
C GLU A 195 5.35 -25.29 -11.42
N SER A 196 5.46 -26.52 -11.92
CA SER A 196 6.65 -27.05 -12.58
C SER A 196 6.25 -27.65 -13.90
N ASN A 197 6.83 -27.17 -15.01
CA ASN A 197 6.46 -27.61 -16.37
C ASN A 197 4.93 -27.60 -16.61
N ASN A 198 4.26 -26.49 -16.24
CA ASN A 198 2.80 -26.32 -16.34
C ASN A 198 1.98 -27.35 -15.52
N THR A 199 2.61 -28.02 -14.56
CA THR A 199 1.93 -28.90 -13.61
C THR A 199 1.88 -28.20 -12.26
N PRO A 200 0.68 -27.94 -11.71
CA PRO A 200 0.55 -27.42 -10.35
C PRO A 200 1.21 -28.37 -9.36
N ILE A 201 2.19 -27.83 -8.62
CA ILE A 201 2.90 -28.57 -7.57
C ILE A 201 2.57 -28.02 -6.19
N GLY A 202 1.87 -26.90 -6.07
CA GLY A 202 1.49 -26.35 -4.77
C GLY A 202 1.01 -24.91 -4.84
N SER A 203 1.04 -24.23 -3.70
CA SER A 203 0.83 -22.79 -3.61
C SER A 203 1.63 -22.16 -2.47
N LEU A 204 1.99 -20.90 -2.63
CA LEU A 204 2.57 -20.04 -1.60
C LEU A 204 1.54 -18.99 -1.22
N THR A 205 1.13 -18.98 0.03
CA THR A 205 0.21 -17.97 0.54
C THR A 205 0.95 -16.89 1.31
N LEU A 206 0.54 -15.63 1.15
CA LEU A 206 0.97 -14.52 1.98
C LEU A 206 -0.24 -13.98 2.73
N THR A 207 -0.18 -13.98 4.06
CA THR A 207 -1.29 -13.52 4.92
C THR A 207 -0.80 -12.51 5.95
N GLY A 208 -1.49 -11.39 6.10
CA GLY A 208 -1.14 -10.40 7.12
C GLY A 208 -1.68 -9.03 6.78
N GLN A 209 -0.89 -7.99 7.02
CA GLN A 209 -1.27 -6.62 6.66
C GLN A 209 -0.07 -5.75 6.30
N ILE A 210 -0.33 -4.73 5.49
CA ILE A 210 0.56 -3.60 5.24
C ILE A 210 -0.05 -2.35 5.88
N VAL A 211 0.72 -1.67 6.71
CA VAL A 211 0.34 -0.43 7.38
C VAL A 211 1.26 0.67 6.89
N ALA A 212 0.69 1.76 6.37
CA ALA A 212 1.46 2.89 5.90
C ALA A 212 0.83 4.21 6.36
N THR A 213 1.67 5.22 6.55
CA THR A 213 1.23 6.54 7.02
C THR A 213 1.76 7.65 6.12
N ARG A 214 1.04 8.77 6.10
CA ARG A 214 1.54 10.01 5.53
C ARG A 214 1.11 11.21 6.36
N VAL A 215 1.90 12.26 6.31
CA VAL A 215 1.55 13.54 6.92
C VAL A 215 0.75 14.36 5.92
N ILE A 216 -0.47 14.75 6.28
CA ILE A 216 -1.28 15.73 5.55
C ILE A 216 -0.82 17.12 5.99
N PRO A 217 -0.27 17.94 5.08
CA PRO A 217 0.04 19.34 5.41
C PRO A 217 -1.25 20.06 5.79
N GLU A 218 -1.23 20.80 6.90
CA GLU A 218 -2.36 21.68 7.22
C GLU A 218 -2.61 22.63 6.04
N PRO A 219 -3.87 22.88 5.64
CA PRO A 219 -4.17 23.90 4.65
C PRO A 219 -3.67 25.23 5.20
N GLY A 220 -2.52 25.66 4.69
CA GLY A 220 -1.78 26.78 5.26
C GLY A 220 -2.67 27.99 5.46
N THR A 221 -2.52 28.63 6.62
CA THR A 221 -3.14 29.89 7.04
C THR A 221 -3.12 31.01 5.98
N LEU A 222 -2.35 30.87 4.90
CA LEU A 222 -2.35 31.74 3.72
C LEU A 222 -3.69 31.76 2.96
N VAL A 223 -4.45 30.65 2.91
CA VAL A 223 -5.80 30.68 2.32
C VAL A 223 -6.76 31.48 3.22
N LEU A 224 -6.65 31.33 4.54
CA LEU A 224 -7.44 32.10 5.50
C LEU A 224 -7.04 33.60 5.50
N ALA A 225 -5.75 33.90 5.38
CA ALA A 225 -5.23 35.27 5.35
C ALA A 225 -5.53 36.00 4.02
N SER A 226 -5.59 35.28 2.89
CA SER A 226 -5.97 35.88 1.60
C SER A 226 -7.47 36.17 1.54
N VAL A 227 -8.32 35.29 2.08
CA VAL A 227 -9.77 35.56 2.21
C VAL A 227 -10.02 36.67 3.25
N GLY A 228 -9.39 36.59 4.42
CA GLY A 228 -9.50 37.63 5.47
C GLY A 228 -8.96 38.98 5.01
N GLY A 229 -7.82 39.00 4.33
CA GLY A 229 -7.20 40.20 3.76
C GLY A 229 -8.05 40.85 2.66
N ALA A 230 -8.69 40.05 1.79
CA ALA A 230 -9.61 40.56 0.78
C ALA A 230 -10.85 41.23 1.40
N PHE A 231 -11.41 40.65 2.48
CA PHE A 231 -12.54 41.25 3.21
C PHE A 231 -12.18 42.55 3.92
N VAL A 232 -10.99 42.62 4.54
CA VAL A 232 -10.51 43.84 5.20
C VAL A 232 -10.20 44.94 4.18
N ALA A 233 -9.58 44.60 3.04
CA ALA A 233 -9.33 45.56 1.97
C ALA A 233 -10.63 46.12 1.36
N LEU A 234 -11.63 45.27 1.14
CA LEU A 234 -12.95 45.68 0.62
C LEU A 234 -13.71 46.60 1.58
N THR A 235 -13.67 46.31 2.88
CA THR A 235 -14.32 47.15 3.90
C THR A 235 -13.60 48.48 4.11
N TYR A 236 -12.26 48.48 4.07
CA TYR A 236 -11.47 49.71 4.12
C TYR A 236 -11.72 50.61 2.91
N TRP A 237 -11.79 50.05 1.71
CA TRP A 237 -12.01 50.82 0.48
C TRP A 237 -13.42 51.43 0.40
N ARG A 238 -14.44 50.73 0.92
CA ARG A 238 -15.80 51.26 1.03
C ARG A 238 -15.90 52.46 1.99
N ARG A 239 -15.20 52.43 3.12
CA ARG A 239 -15.21 53.54 4.09
C ARG A 239 -14.52 54.81 3.60
N ARG A 240 -13.61 54.71 2.62
CA ARG A 240 -12.88 55.86 2.07
C ARG A 240 -13.64 56.62 0.97
N ARG A 241 -14.76 56.07 0.49
CA ARG A 241 -15.59 56.63 -0.60
C ARG A 241 -16.95 57.14 -0.14
N ALA A 242 -17.27 57.01 1.15
CA ALA A 242 -18.43 57.62 1.79
C ALA A 242 -17.96 58.85 2.57
#